data_AF-A0A074WH25-F1
#
_entry.id   AF-A0A074WH25-F1
#
_cell.length_a   1.000
_cell.length_b   1.000
_cell.length_c   1.000
_cell.angle_alpha   90.00
_cell.angle_beta   90.00
_cell.angle_gamma   90.00
#
_symmetry.space_group_name_H-M   'P 1'
#
loop_
_entity.id
_entity.type
_entity.pdbx_description
1 polymer ?
#
loop_
_entity_poly.entity_id
_entity_poly.type
_entity_poly.pdbx_seq_one_letter_code
_entity_poly.pdbx_strand_id
1 'polypeptide(L)'
;MSFQERAQQHISQLDKELSKYPALNNLEQQSSVPKVYVVLGLGALYFFLIFFNIAGEFLVNFAGFLIPGYYSLEALFSSGKADDTHWLTYWVTYAFLTVLESAVNAVYWFPFYYTFKFILVLWMSLPQTGGAKIVFNSLLHPLFGRFFTQT
;
A
#
# COMPACT_ATOMS: atom_id res chain seq x y z
N MET A 1 -23.90 15.35 -15.92
CA MET A 1 -22.77 14.48 -16.32
C MET A 1 -23.24 13.04 -16.34
N SER A 2 -23.12 12.37 -17.47
CA SER A 2 -23.40 10.94 -17.60
C SER A 2 -22.33 10.11 -16.88
N PHE A 3 -22.64 8.85 -16.55
CA PHE A 3 -21.67 7.93 -15.95
C PHE A 3 -20.42 7.74 -16.83
N GLN A 4 -20.60 7.70 -18.15
CA GLN A 4 -19.52 7.58 -19.12
C GLN A 4 -18.57 8.78 -19.09
N GLU A 5 -19.10 10.00 -18.99
CA GLU A 5 -18.29 11.22 -18.87
C GLU A 5 -17.44 11.20 -17.59
N ARG A 6 -18.00 10.75 -16.46
CA ARG A 6 -17.24 10.61 -15.21
C ARG A 6 -16.14 9.57 -15.35
N ALA A 7 -16.43 8.42 -15.96
CA ALA A 7 -15.42 7.37 -16.16
C ALA A 7 -14.27 7.88 -17.05
N GLN A 8 -14.58 8.57 -18.15
CA GLN A 8 -13.58 9.17 -19.02
C GLN A 8 -12.75 10.24 -18.30
N GLN A 9 -13.37 11.07 -17.46
CA GLN A 9 -12.64 12.06 -16.65
C GLN A 9 -11.61 11.40 -15.73
N HIS A 10 -11.96 10.31 -15.04
CA HIS A 10 -11.01 9.60 -14.17
C HIS A 10 -9.91 8.92 -14.98
N ILE A 11 -10.23 8.33 -16.14
CA ILE A 11 -9.25 7.73 -17.05
C ILE A 11 -8.27 8.80 -17.54
N SER A 12 -8.74 9.99 -17.95
CA SER A 12 -7.86 11.07 -18.41
C SER A 12 -7.00 11.65 -17.29
N GLN A 13 -7.50 11.71 -16.06
CA GLN A 13 -6.70 12.13 -14.90
C GLN A 13 -5.58 11.12 -14.60
N LEU A 14 -5.91 9.82 -14.61
CA LEU A 14 -4.93 8.75 -14.47
C LEU A 14 -3.89 8.80 -15.60
N ASP A 15 -4.31 8.99 -16.84
CA ASP A 15 -3.39 9.12 -17.97
C ASP A 15 -2.38 10.25 -17.77
N LYS A 16 -2.87 11.41 -17.34
CA LYS A 16 -2.05 12.58 -17.06
C LYS A 16 -1.04 12.34 -15.93
N GLU A 17 -1.45 11.68 -14.86
CA GLU A 17 -0.56 11.34 -13.75
C GLU A 17 0.49 10.30 -14.18
N LEU A 18 0.08 9.28 -14.95
CA LEU A 18 0.98 8.25 -15.48
C LEU A 18 1.97 8.82 -16.50
N SER A 19 1.58 9.87 -17.25
CA SER A 19 2.47 10.58 -18.18
C SER A 19 3.67 11.22 -17.51
N LYS A 20 3.67 11.41 -16.18
CA LYS A 20 4.84 11.90 -15.44
C LYS A 20 6.00 10.90 -15.46
N TYR A 21 5.75 9.63 -15.76
CA TYR A 21 6.77 8.57 -15.78
C TYR A 21 7.24 8.28 -17.22
N PRO A 22 8.49 8.63 -17.59
CA PRO A 22 9.00 8.46 -18.95
C PRO A 22 8.96 7.00 -19.43
N ALA A 23 9.18 6.04 -18.52
CA ALA A 23 9.12 4.62 -18.83
C ALA A 23 7.74 4.19 -19.35
N LEU A 24 6.65 4.73 -18.79
CA LEU A 24 5.29 4.40 -19.22
C LEU A 24 4.98 5.02 -20.60
N ASN A 25 5.47 6.23 -20.86
CA ASN A 25 5.31 6.86 -22.18
C ASN A 25 6.06 6.10 -23.27
N ASN A 26 7.26 5.59 -22.96
CA ASN A 26 8.03 4.77 -23.90
C ASN A 26 7.33 3.42 -24.19
N LEU A 27 6.72 2.80 -23.17
CA LEU A 27 5.94 1.58 -23.32
C LEU A 27 4.65 1.80 -24.13
N GLU A 28 3.98 2.94 -23.95
CA GLU A 28 2.82 3.33 -24.75
C GLU A 28 3.20 3.53 -26.22
N GLN A 29 4.31 4.21 -26.50
CA GLN A 29 4.84 4.39 -27.85
C GLN A 29 5.20 3.06 -28.53
N GLN A 30 5.76 2.11 -27.78
CA GLN A 30 6.17 0.82 -28.32
C GLN A 30 5.00 -0.15 -28.50
N SER A 31 4.06 -0.19 -27.57
CA SER A 31 2.94 -1.16 -27.58
C SER A 31 1.71 -0.65 -28.34
N SER A 32 1.62 0.66 -28.61
CA SER A 32 0.40 1.33 -29.11
C SER A 32 -0.84 1.12 -28.23
N VAL A 33 -0.66 0.64 -26.99
CA VAL A 33 -1.73 0.48 -26.01
C VAL A 33 -1.66 1.64 -25.02
N PRO A 34 -2.79 2.32 -24.70
CA PRO A 34 -2.77 3.39 -23.73
C PRO A 34 -2.29 2.91 -22.36
N LYS A 35 -1.33 3.62 -21.78
CA LYS A 35 -0.67 3.26 -20.52
C LYS A 35 -1.64 3.07 -19.34
N VAL A 36 -2.75 3.81 -19.31
CA VAL A 36 -3.77 3.66 -18.26
C VAL A 36 -4.34 2.25 -18.24
N TYR A 37 -4.67 1.69 -19.40
CA TYR A 37 -5.25 0.35 -19.47
C TYR A 37 -4.24 -0.72 -19.06
N VAL A 38 -2.95 -0.52 -19.38
CA VAL A 38 -1.87 -1.41 -18.94
C VAL A 38 -1.76 -1.39 -17.41
N VAL A 39 -1.69 -0.21 -16.80
CA VAL A 39 -1.58 -0.07 -15.34
C VAL A 39 -2.82 -0.62 -14.62
N LEU A 40 -4.03 -0.30 -15.12
CA LEU A 40 -5.26 -0.85 -14.57
C LEU A 40 -5.34 -2.37 -14.73
N GLY A 41 -4.91 -2.90 -15.87
CA GLY A 41 -4.85 -4.34 -16.12
C GLY A 41 -3.88 -5.05 -15.17
N LEU A 42 -2.68 -4.50 -14.97
CA LEU A 42 -1.71 -5.02 -14.01
C LEU A 42 -2.22 -4.95 -12.57
N GLY A 43 -2.85 -3.83 -12.19
CA GLY A 43 -3.46 -3.68 -10.85
C GLY A 43 -4.60 -4.67 -10.62
N ALA A 44 -5.46 -4.87 -11.62
CA ALA A 44 -6.54 -5.85 -11.56
C ALA A 44 -6.01 -7.28 -11.49
N LEU A 45 -4.99 -7.62 -12.29
CA LEU A 45 -4.32 -8.92 -12.23
C LEU A 45 -3.68 -9.15 -10.86
N TYR A 46 -2.98 -8.15 -10.32
CA TYR A 46 -2.35 -8.23 -9.01
C TYR A 46 -3.37 -8.49 -7.89
N PHE A 47 -4.48 -7.74 -7.89
CA PHE A 47 -5.57 -7.97 -6.95
C PHE A 47 -6.21 -9.36 -7.14
N PHE A 48 -6.42 -9.79 -8.38
CA PHE A 48 -6.94 -11.12 -8.69
C PHE A 48 -6.04 -12.23 -8.12
N LEU A 49 -4.72 -12.12 -8.29
CA LEU A 49 -3.78 -13.10 -7.74
C LEU A 49 -3.86 -13.16 -6.21
N ILE A 50 -3.96 -12.02 -5.53
CA ILE A 50 -4.17 -11.95 -4.07
C ILE A 50 -5.51 -12.58 -3.67
N PHE A 51 -6.58 -12.27 -4.40
CA PHE A 51 -7.93 -12.74 -4.12
C PHE A 51 -8.04 -14.27 -4.16
N PHE A 52 -7.41 -14.88 -5.16
CA PHE A 52 -7.34 -16.34 -5.30
C PHE A 52 -6.19 -16.98 -4.50
N ASN A 53 -5.49 -16.20 -3.67
CA ASN A 53 -4.36 -16.65 -2.87
C ASN A 53 -3.23 -17.30 -3.70
N ILE A 54 -3.02 -16.81 -4.92
CA ILE A 54 -1.89 -17.20 -5.77
C ILE A 54 -0.72 -16.31 -5.37
N ALA A 55 0.23 -16.88 -4.60
CA ALA A 55 1.34 -16.15 -3.99
C ALA A 55 0.88 -14.98 -3.08
N GLY A 56 -0.28 -15.11 -2.43
CA GLY A 56 -0.93 -14.03 -1.67
C GLY A 56 -0.01 -13.39 -0.62
N GLU A 57 0.67 -14.20 0.21
CA GLU A 57 1.60 -13.72 1.23
C GLU A 57 2.71 -12.84 0.64
N PHE A 58 3.37 -13.34 -0.40
CA PHE A 58 4.45 -12.64 -1.08
C PHE A 58 3.96 -11.33 -1.69
N LEU A 59 2.83 -11.35 -2.41
CA LEU A 59 2.29 -10.15 -3.05
C LEU A 59 1.92 -9.11 -1.99
N VAL A 60 1.18 -9.47 -0.95
CA VAL A 60 0.80 -8.50 0.09
C VAL A 60 2.02 -7.91 0.79
N ASN A 61 3.01 -8.75 1.13
CA ASN A 61 4.23 -8.27 1.76
C ASN A 61 5.06 -7.39 0.81
N PHE A 62 5.08 -7.71 -0.48
CA PHE A 62 5.74 -6.92 -1.50
C PHE A 62 5.10 -5.54 -1.65
N ALA A 63 3.77 -5.43 -1.71
CA ALA A 63 3.09 -4.14 -1.71
C ALA A 63 3.30 -3.36 -0.41
N GLY A 64 3.24 -4.06 0.73
CA GLY A 64 3.51 -3.50 2.06
C GLY A 64 4.96 -3.04 2.27
N PHE A 65 5.88 -3.46 1.40
CA PHE A 65 7.25 -2.97 1.37
C PHE A 65 7.43 -1.86 0.33
N LEU A 66 6.99 -2.07 -0.91
CA LEU A 66 7.33 -1.24 -2.06
C LEU A 66 6.76 0.19 -1.94
N ILE A 67 5.48 0.32 -1.60
CA ILE A 67 4.79 1.61 -1.52
C ILE A 67 5.39 2.49 -0.40
N PRO A 68 5.34 2.07 0.88
CA PRO A 68 5.90 2.85 1.97
C PRO A 68 7.43 2.94 1.86
N GLY A 69 8.11 1.95 1.30
CA GLY A 69 9.56 1.97 1.06
C GLY A 69 9.97 3.09 0.10
N TYR A 70 9.26 3.26 -1.01
CA TYR A 70 9.50 4.37 -1.92
C TYR A 70 9.34 5.72 -1.23
N TYR A 71 8.23 5.95 -0.54
CA TYR A 71 8.00 7.21 0.17
C TYR A 71 8.92 7.42 1.37
N SER A 72 9.33 6.35 2.06
CA SER A 72 10.34 6.42 3.12
C SER A 72 11.69 6.87 2.57
N LEU A 73 12.09 6.34 1.41
CA LEU A 73 13.32 6.78 0.74
C LEU A 73 13.24 8.26 0.36
N GLU A 74 12.11 8.71 -0.18
CA GLU A 74 11.90 10.14 -0.47
C GLU A 74 11.99 11.00 0.81
N ALA A 75 11.34 10.56 1.90
CA ALA A 75 11.37 11.25 3.19
C ALA A 75 12.80 11.37 3.76
N LEU A 76 13.61 10.31 3.63
CA LEU A 76 15.02 10.29 4.09
C LEU A 76 15.91 11.34 3.40
N PHE A 77 15.56 11.77 2.20
CA PHE A 77 16.28 12.83 1.48
C PHE A 77 15.58 14.20 1.58
N SER A 78 14.42 14.26 2.24
CA SER A 78 13.69 15.49 2.51
C SER A 78 14.17 16.16 3.80
N SER A 79 13.96 17.47 3.94
CA SER A 79 14.37 18.21 5.16
C SER A 79 13.34 18.15 6.29
N GLY A 80 12.17 17.53 6.06
CA GLY A 80 11.00 17.59 6.96
C GLY A 80 10.87 16.38 7.88
N LYS A 81 10.88 16.59 9.20
CA LYS A 81 10.79 15.52 10.22
C LYS A 81 9.40 14.87 10.40
N ALA A 82 8.36 15.46 9.83
CA ALA A 82 6.99 14.99 10.02
C ALA A 82 6.72 13.67 9.27
N ASP A 83 7.31 13.53 8.07
CA ASP A 83 7.16 12.34 7.24
C ASP A 83 7.90 11.15 7.85
N ASP A 84 9.06 11.38 8.46
CA ASP A 84 9.85 10.35 9.16
C ASP A 84 9.04 9.65 10.26
N THR A 85 8.28 10.40 11.05
CA THR A 85 7.49 9.86 12.15
C THR A 85 6.35 8.99 11.64
N HIS A 86 5.71 9.39 10.53
CA HIS A 86 4.64 8.63 9.92
C HIS A 86 5.15 7.27 9.41
N TRP A 87 6.21 7.28 8.61
CA TRP A 87 6.79 6.06 8.05
C TRP A 87 7.37 5.15 9.11
N LEU A 88 8.03 5.69 10.14
CA LEU A 88 8.50 4.89 11.27
C LEU A 88 7.34 4.22 12.01
N THR A 89 6.25 4.94 12.25
CA THR A 89 5.03 4.38 12.86
C THR A 89 4.45 3.25 12.01
N TYR A 90 4.43 3.42 10.69
CA TYR A 90 4.05 2.37 9.75
C TYR A 90 4.94 1.15 9.88
N TRP A 91 6.26 1.29 9.80
CA TRP A 91 7.21 0.17 9.82
C TRP A 91 7.14 -0.62 11.12
N VAL A 92 7.05 0.06 12.26
CA VAL A 92 6.93 -0.60 13.57
C VAL A 92 5.62 -1.38 13.67
N THR A 93 4.50 -0.78 13.23
CA THR A 93 3.19 -1.43 13.25
C THR A 93 3.12 -2.62 12.30
N TYR A 94 3.62 -2.45 11.07
CA TYR A 94 3.67 -3.49 10.05
C TYR A 94 4.55 -4.68 10.47
N ALA A 95 5.73 -4.41 11.03
CA ALA A 95 6.62 -5.45 11.54
C ALA A 95 5.96 -6.24 12.69
N PHE A 96 5.31 -5.54 13.62
CA PHE A 96 4.58 -6.19 14.72
C PHE A 96 3.48 -7.11 14.22
N LEU A 97 2.63 -6.64 13.30
CA LEU A 97 1.57 -7.46 12.70
C LEU A 97 2.12 -8.65 11.92
N THR A 98 3.22 -8.48 11.20
CA THR A 98 3.88 -9.55 10.44
C THR A 98 4.46 -10.64 11.37
N VAL A 99 5.07 -10.23 12.49
CA VAL A 99 5.56 -11.19 13.50
C VAL A 99 4.40 -11.94 14.15
N LEU A 100 3.31 -11.25 14.51
CA LEU A 100 2.12 -11.91 15.07
C LEU A 100 1.50 -12.90 14.08
N GLU A 101 1.40 -12.53 12.81
CA GLU A 101 0.94 -13.42 11.76
C GLU A 101 1.82 -14.67 11.64
N SER A 102 3.15 -14.54 11.71
CA SER A 102 4.04 -15.70 11.64
C SER A 102 3.82 -16.73 12.76
N ALA A 103 3.22 -16.30 13.88
CA ALA A 103 2.85 -17.18 14.99
C ALA A 103 1.49 -17.89 14.81
N VAL A 104 0.66 -17.46 13.85
CA VAL A 104 -0.71 -17.96 13.66
C VAL A 104 -0.93 -18.40 12.21
N ASN A 105 -1.39 -19.64 11.98
CA ASN A 105 -1.78 -20.07 10.64
C ASN A 105 -3.17 -19.51 10.25
N ALA A 106 -3.25 -18.19 10.07
CA ALA A 106 -4.51 -17.46 9.88
C ALA A 106 -5.26 -17.87 8.60
N VAL A 107 -4.53 -18.29 7.57
CA VAL A 107 -5.09 -18.71 6.28
C VAL A 107 -6.01 -19.94 6.42
N TYR A 108 -5.70 -20.85 7.34
CA TYR A 108 -6.51 -22.06 7.56
C TYR A 108 -7.89 -21.74 8.17
N TRP A 109 -7.96 -20.69 8.99
CA TRP A 109 -9.16 -20.37 9.77
C TRP A 109 -10.03 -19.30 9.10
N PHE A 110 -9.46 -18.49 8.21
CA PHE A 110 -10.14 -17.34 7.65
C PHE A 110 -9.99 -17.28 6.11
N PRO A 111 -11.08 -17.49 5.35
CA PRO A 111 -11.03 -17.40 3.90
C PRO A 111 -10.73 -15.95 3.48
N PHE A 112 -10.05 -15.79 2.33
CA PHE A 112 -9.60 -14.49 1.81
C PHE A 112 -8.70 -13.68 2.75
N TYR A 113 -8.05 -14.33 3.73
CA TYR A 113 -7.17 -13.67 4.70
C TYR A 113 -6.18 -12.68 4.07
N TYR A 114 -5.46 -13.07 3.02
CA TYR A 114 -4.51 -12.17 2.35
C TYR A 114 -5.18 -10.99 1.64
N THR A 115 -6.44 -11.11 1.19
CA THR A 115 -7.18 -9.96 0.65
C THR A 115 -7.46 -8.94 1.76
N PHE A 116 -7.90 -9.39 2.94
CA PHE A 116 -8.10 -8.50 4.07
C PHE A 116 -6.80 -7.89 4.57
N LYS A 117 -5.74 -8.70 4.67
CA LYS A 117 -4.40 -8.20 4.99
C LYS A 117 -3.94 -7.16 3.98
N PHE A 118 -4.14 -7.39 2.68
CA PHE A 118 -3.80 -6.44 1.63
C PHE A 118 -4.49 -5.10 1.82
N ILE A 119 -5.81 -5.11 2.07
CA ILE A 119 -6.58 -3.89 2.31
C ILE A 119 -6.06 -3.16 3.56
N LEU A 120 -5.79 -3.90 4.64
CA LEU A 120 -5.26 -3.34 5.88
C LEU A 120 -3.87 -2.70 5.67
N VAL A 121 -2.97 -3.40 4.99
CA VAL A 121 -1.62 -2.91 4.66
C VAL A 121 -1.70 -1.69 3.75
N LEU A 122 -2.51 -1.72 2.70
CA LEU A 122 -2.70 -0.60 1.79
C LEU A 122 -3.26 0.62 2.53
N TRP A 123 -4.26 0.42 3.38
CA TRP A 123 -4.84 1.49 4.20
C TRP A 123 -3.81 2.11 5.15
N MET A 124 -2.99 1.30 5.82
CA MET A 124 -1.91 1.81 6.69
C MET A 124 -0.85 2.58 5.91
N SER A 125 -0.56 2.20 4.66
CA SER A 125 0.42 2.86 3.78
C SER A 125 -0.06 4.21 3.23
N LEU A 126 -1.37 4.52 3.32
CA LEU A 126 -1.91 5.78 2.82
C LEU A 126 -1.77 6.90 3.86
N PRO A 127 -0.90 7.90 3.64
CA PRO A 127 -0.64 8.95 4.63
C PRO A 127 -1.88 9.80 4.93
N GLN A 128 -2.77 9.96 3.94
CA GLN A 128 -4.03 10.71 4.07
C GLN A 128 -4.99 10.13 5.13
N THR A 129 -4.94 8.81 5.34
CA THR A 129 -5.85 8.14 6.29
C THR A 129 -5.28 8.08 7.70
N GLY A 130 -3.95 8.19 7.85
CA GLY A 130 -3.27 7.99 9.11
C GLY A 130 -3.43 6.59 9.70
N GLY A 131 -3.77 5.58 8.88
CA GLY A 131 -4.13 4.24 9.34
C GLY A 131 -3.09 3.59 10.25
N ALA A 132 -1.81 3.70 9.91
CA ALA A 132 -0.71 3.21 10.75
C ALA A 132 -0.73 3.80 12.17
N LYS A 133 -1.00 5.10 12.32
CA LYS A 133 -1.08 5.78 13.62
C LYS A 133 -2.28 5.31 14.45
N ILE A 134 -3.40 5.04 13.79
CA ILE A 134 -4.61 4.51 14.46
C ILE A 134 -4.31 3.12 15.04
N VAL A 135 -3.71 2.23 14.24
CA VAL A 135 -3.33 0.88 14.70
C VAL A 135 -2.27 0.95 15.80
N PHE A 136 -1.25 1.80 15.64
CA PHE A 136 -0.24 2.03 16.66
C PHE A 136 -0.85 2.46 17.99
N ASN A 137 -1.70 3.48 17.99
CA ASN A 137 -2.33 4.00 19.20
C ASN A 137 -3.31 3.00 19.85
N SER A 138 -3.89 2.10 19.05
CA SER A 138 -4.86 1.12 19.54
C SER A 138 -4.21 -0.15 20.09
N LEU A 139 -3.12 -0.60 19.47
CA LEU A 139 -2.47 -1.88 19.82
C LEU A 139 -1.11 -1.67 20.50
N LEU A 140 -0.20 -0.94 19.86
CA LEU A 140 1.18 -0.84 20.32
C LEU A 140 1.32 0.13 21.50
N HIS A 141 0.64 1.27 21.49
CA HIS A 141 0.74 2.26 22.54
C HIS A 141 0.28 1.74 23.92
N PRO A 142 -0.84 1.01 24.06
CA PRO A 142 -1.22 0.40 25.34
C PRO A 142 -0.25 -0.70 25.81
N LEU A 143 0.31 -1.48 24.87
CA LEU A 143 1.23 -2.58 25.19
C LEU A 143 2.61 -2.08 25.63
N PHE A 144 3.15 -1.09 24.91
CA PHE A 144 4.54 -0.66 25.03
C PHE A 144 4.71 0.75 25.59
N GLY A 145 3.72 1.63 25.48
CA GLY A 145 3.83 3.05 25.87
C GLY A 145 4.30 3.24 27.31
N ARG A 146 3.82 2.40 28.24
CA ARG A 146 4.23 2.42 29.66
C ARG A 146 5.75 2.26 29.91
N PHE A 147 6.49 1.65 28.98
CA PHE A 147 7.94 1.46 29.11
C PHE A 147 8.76 2.64 28.58
N PHE A 148 8.17 3.49 27.74
CA PHE A 148 8.84 4.63 27.11
C PHE A 148 8.34 5.98 27.61
N THR A 149 7.28 6.00 28.44
CA THR A 149 6.73 7.24 29.05
C THR A 149 7.43 7.60 30.37
N GLN A 150 8.56 6.97 30.69
CA GLN A 150 9.39 7.28 31.87
C GLN A 150 10.63 8.09 31.46
N THR A 151 10.43 9.36 31.08
CA THR A 151 11.48 10.39 31.12
C THR A 151 10.88 11.77 31.27
#